data_AF-A0A957G3K3-F1
#
_entry.id   AF-A0A957G3K3-F1
#
_cell.length_a   1.000
_cell.length_b   1.000
_cell.length_c   1.000
_cell.angle_alpha   90.00
_cell.angle_beta   90.00
_cell.angle_gamma   90.00
#
_symmetry.space_group_name_H-M   'P 1'
#
loop_
_entity.id
_entity.type
_entity.pdbx_description
1 polymer ?
#
loop_
_entity_poly.entity_id
_entity_poly.type
_entity_poly.pdbx_seq_one_letter_code
_entity_poly.pdbx_strand_id
1 'polypeptide(L)'
;GADPEAGEQPMPEPAGTDAIAEGGGTSGGGTTGGGAAAPAGGTTPAAAPGTTTGGTTPAAPRELSMPTLQTTFARNAIQNTFGRAAGGRNFVTGNITIVADNTALCAQYDRIQIRNGVTNRDTGVAWVAGDKARWNQRRGFRTNAFAYEGNIWIDATQTDPTATVHEMLHVNTASSFLSTVGRVINEGTTQRFALRVIRNSGHSVAGSERTYVQEQGIVNQLVAIISEGVLENAYFNNPQALVDTYESLLGASSFAVLKRTLNDTAAGYTAAGRILRPPSAQTRIALINTLLDWWVSDTDIDHVERIYVSANTSDRAAIRTAIEPRLTSLTSLGQRFRLMAVFSHH
;
A
#
# COMPACT_ATOMS: atom_id res chain seq x y z
N GLY A 1 25.71 -9.31 28.38
CA GLY A 1 26.11 -8.77 27.07
C GLY A 1 24.92 -8.00 26.54
N ALA A 2 25.09 -6.72 26.24
CA ALA A 2 24.01 -5.85 25.80
C ALA A 2 23.42 -6.37 24.49
N ASP A 3 22.10 -6.42 24.45
CA ASP A 3 21.28 -6.83 23.32
C ASP A 3 21.42 -5.81 22.18
N PRO A 4 21.80 -6.20 20.94
CA PRO A 4 21.82 -5.28 19.79
C PRO A 4 20.42 -5.04 19.18
N GLU A 5 19.34 -5.48 19.84
CA GLU A 5 17.94 -5.27 19.43
C GLU A 5 17.42 -3.85 19.76
N ALA A 6 17.72 -2.89 18.91
CA ALA A 6 16.94 -1.64 18.84
C ALA A 6 16.80 -1.21 17.38
N GLY A 7 15.75 -1.71 16.72
CA GLY A 7 15.26 -1.11 15.49
C GLY A 7 14.89 0.34 15.72
N GLU A 8 15.09 1.18 14.70
CA GLU A 8 14.64 2.57 14.63
C GLU A 8 13.23 2.71 15.24
N GLN A 9 13.09 3.48 16.32
CA GLN A 9 11.75 3.96 16.65
C GLN A 9 11.35 4.87 15.49
N PRO A 10 10.17 4.66 14.87
CA PRO A 10 9.60 5.71 14.04
C PRO A 10 9.55 7.01 14.86
N MET A 11 9.37 8.16 14.22
CA MET A 11 8.79 9.30 14.94
C MET A 11 7.70 8.71 15.83
N PRO A 12 7.76 8.90 17.18
CA PRO A 12 6.78 8.27 18.04
C PRO A 12 5.42 8.60 17.45
N GLU A 13 4.59 7.55 17.28
CA GLU A 13 3.27 7.75 16.71
C GLU A 13 2.65 8.95 17.43
N PRO A 14 1.92 9.84 16.72
CA PRO A 14 0.98 10.72 17.39
C PRO A 14 0.29 9.90 18.46
N ALA A 15 0.34 10.31 19.73
CA ALA A 15 -0.57 9.74 20.71
C ALA A 15 -1.94 9.80 20.05
N GLY A 16 -2.52 8.62 19.74
CA GLY A 16 -3.72 8.52 18.95
C GLY A 16 -4.72 9.52 19.52
N THR A 17 -5.26 10.40 18.66
CA THR A 17 -6.42 11.20 19.04
C THR A 17 -7.60 10.25 19.13
N ASP A 18 -7.64 9.46 20.19
CA ASP A 18 -8.85 8.84 20.73
C ASP A 18 -9.67 9.96 21.34
N ALA A 19 -10.41 10.69 20.50
CA ALA A 19 -11.48 11.59 20.91
C ALA A 19 -12.35 12.00 19.72
N ILE A 20 -13.19 11.09 19.22
CA ILE A 20 -14.63 11.38 19.03
C ILE A 20 -15.38 10.07 19.32
N ALA A 21 -15.72 9.86 20.59
CA ALA A 21 -16.74 8.91 21.01
C ALA A 21 -18.06 9.66 21.23
N GLU A 22 -19.12 9.04 20.72
CA GLU A 22 -20.52 9.11 21.17
C GLU A 22 -21.36 10.37 20.89
N GLY A 23 -22.26 10.21 19.92
CA GLY A 23 -23.58 10.84 19.90
C GLY A 23 -24.60 9.82 19.40
N GLY A 24 -25.29 9.16 20.33
CA GLY A 24 -26.25 8.10 20.06
C GLY A 24 -27.50 8.54 19.30
N GLY A 25 -28.11 7.57 18.62
CA GLY A 25 -29.41 7.73 17.95
C GLY A 25 -30.01 6.37 17.64
N THR A 26 -30.88 5.89 18.52
CA THR A 26 -31.63 4.64 18.43
C THR A 26 -32.82 4.71 17.47
N SER A 27 -33.06 3.57 16.81
CA SER A 27 -34.37 2.93 16.49
C SER A 27 -35.24 3.40 15.31
N GLY A 28 -35.78 2.39 14.61
CA GLY A 28 -36.88 2.42 13.64
C GLY A 28 -36.46 1.75 12.32
N GLY A 29 -36.79 0.50 11.98
CA GLY A 29 -38.05 -0.22 12.17
C GLY A 29 -38.95 0.02 10.95
N GLY A 30 -38.90 -0.85 9.94
CA GLY A 30 -39.76 -0.70 8.75
C GLY A 30 -39.56 -1.79 7.69
N THR A 31 -40.46 -2.77 7.70
CA THR A 31 -40.60 -3.92 6.80
C THR A 31 -41.38 -3.64 5.51
N THR A 32 -41.16 -4.52 4.52
CA THR A 32 -42.09 -5.05 3.48
C THR A 32 -42.47 -4.25 2.21
N GLY A 33 -42.51 -5.02 1.11
CA GLY A 33 -43.18 -4.75 -0.18
C GLY A 33 -42.18 -4.85 -1.33
N GLY A 34 -42.25 -5.75 -2.30
CA GLY A 34 -43.38 -6.40 -2.96
C GLY A 34 -43.11 -6.29 -4.47
N GLY A 35 -42.98 -7.42 -5.16
CA GLY A 35 -42.43 -7.48 -6.52
C GLY A 35 -43.33 -6.96 -7.64
N ALA A 36 -42.78 -6.86 -8.85
CA ALA A 36 -43.49 -7.12 -10.11
C ALA A 36 -42.52 -7.15 -11.32
N ALA A 37 -42.59 -8.27 -12.02
CA ALA A 37 -42.61 -8.48 -13.48
C ALA A 37 -41.76 -7.63 -14.44
N ALA A 38 -40.99 -8.36 -15.25
CA ALA A 38 -40.42 -7.95 -16.53
C ALA A 38 -41.51 -7.66 -17.59
N PRO A 39 -41.12 -6.93 -18.65
CA PRO A 39 -41.46 -7.42 -19.98
C PRO A 39 -40.26 -7.50 -20.93
N ALA A 40 -40.37 -8.47 -21.83
CA ALA A 40 -39.48 -8.76 -22.94
C ALA A 40 -39.61 -7.75 -24.09
N GLY A 41 -38.60 -7.75 -24.96
CA GLY A 41 -38.74 -7.37 -26.37
C GLY A 41 -38.12 -6.03 -26.74
N GLY A 42 -36.87 -6.06 -27.20
CA GLY A 42 -36.21 -4.92 -27.85
C GLY A 42 -35.21 -5.41 -28.88
N THR A 43 -35.57 -5.27 -30.15
CA THR A 43 -34.82 -5.67 -31.35
C THR A 43 -33.49 -4.91 -31.50
N THR A 44 -32.43 -5.65 -31.81
CA THR A 44 -31.08 -5.17 -32.13
C THR A 44 -31.06 -4.39 -33.45
N PRO A 45 -30.62 -3.11 -33.49
CA PRO A 45 -30.31 -2.43 -34.73
C PRO A 45 -28.94 -2.86 -35.27
N ALA A 46 -28.86 -3.03 -36.59
CA ALA A 46 -27.67 -3.39 -37.33
C ALA A 46 -26.51 -2.40 -37.11
N ALA A 47 -25.30 -2.94 -37.01
CA ALA A 47 -24.06 -2.19 -36.85
C ALA A 47 -23.80 -1.28 -38.05
N ALA A 48 -23.61 0.01 -37.78
CA ALA A 48 -23.13 0.98 -38.76
C ALA A 48 -21.62 0.75 -39.04
N PRO A 49 -21.13 1.03 -40.27
CA PRO A 49 -19.72 0.86 -40.63
C PRO A 49 -18.84 1.86 -39.87
N GLY A 50 -17.67 1.35 -39.45
CA GLY A 50 -16.73 2.01 -38.55
C GLY A 50 -16.32 3.42 -38.97
N THR A 51 -16.50 4.34 -38.04
CA THR A 51 -15.79 5.61 -38.01
C THR A 51 -14.39 5.33 -37.48
N THR A 52 -13.39 5.60 -38.33
CA THR A 52 -11.97 5.56 -37.97
C THR A 52 -11.70 6.50 -36.79
N THR A 53 -11.44 5.91 -35.63
CA THR A 53 -10.93 6.60 -34.45
C THR A 53 -9.62 7.29 -34.81
N GLY A 54 -9.68 8.61 -34.97
CA GLY A 54 -8.50 9.47 -34.99
C GLY A 54 -7.76 9.26 -33.67
N GLY A 55 -6.62 8.57 -33.75
CA GLY A 55 -5.71 8.43 -32.63
C GLY A 55 -5.25 9.82 -32.20
N THR A 56 -5.85 10.33 -31.12
CA THR A 56 -5.34 11.52 -30.47
C THR A 56 -4.00 11.13 -29.86
N THR A 57 -2.91 11.64 -30.43
CA THR A 57 -1.59 11.57 -29.82
C THR A 57 -1.73 12.04 -28.38
N PRO A 58 -1.32 11.23 -27.37
CA PRO A 58 -1.38 11.65 -25.98
C PRO A 58 -0.69 13.01 -25.84
N ALA A 59 -1.38 13.98 -25.24
CA ALA A 59 -0.80 15.28 -24.97
C ALA A 59 0.50 15.08 -24.19
N ALA A 60 1.55 15.82 -24.57
CA ALA A 60 2.83 15.76 -23.85
C ALA A 60 2.60 16.01 -22.35
N PRO A 61 3.28 15.28 -21.46
CA PRO A 61 3.16 15.47 -20.01
C PRO A 61 3.37 16.94 -19.67
N ARG A 62 2.41 17.55 -18.97
CA ARG A 62 2.54 18.93 -18.51
C ARG A 62 3.45 18.96 -17.27
N GLU A 63 4.46 19.81 -17.32
CA GLU A 63 5.28 20.14 -16.16
C GLU A 63 4.40 20.87 -15.13
N LEU A 64 4.47 20.44 -13.87
CA LEU A 64 3.64 20.97 -12.79
C LEU A 64 4.28 22.24 -12.21
N SER A 65 3.51 23.33 -12.12
CA SER A 65 3.93 24.52 -11.39
C SER A 65 3.62 24.39 -9.88
N MET A 66 4.46 24.98 -9.02
CA MET A 66 4.33 24.94 -7.54
C MET A 66 2.92 25.18 -6.98
N PRO A 67 2.12 26.15 -7.48
CA PRO A 67 0.76 26.37 -6.99
C PRO A 67 -0.20 25.21 -7.28
N THR A 68 0.07 24.42 -8.33
CA THR A 68 -0.78 23.30 -8.76
C THR A 68 -0.65 22.09 -7.84
N LEU A 69 0.44 22.01 -7.06
CA LEU A 69 0.74 20.87 -6.19
C LEU A 69 0.26 21.02 -4.75
N GLN A 70 -0.27 22.18 -4.36
CA GLN A 70 -0.17 22.53 -2.95
C GLN A 70 -1.18 21.90 -2.00
N THR A 71 -2.35 21.42 -2.39
CA THR A 71 -3.22 20.66 -1.46
C THR A 71 -4.33 19.91 -2.16
N THR A 72 -5.17 20.64 -2.90
CA THR A 72 -6.41 20.11 -3.49
C THR A 72 -6.13 19.12 -4.62
N PHE A 73 -5.14 19.40 -5.47
CA PHE A 73 -4.75 18.49 -6.53
C PHE A 73 -4.24 17.15 -5.97
N ALA A 74 -3.26 17.17 -5.06
CA ALA A 74 -2.70 15.96 -4.46
C ALA A 74 -3.79 15.13 -3.78
N ARG A 75 -4.64 15.75 -2.96
CA ARG A 75 -5.76 15.08 -2.31
C ARG A 75 -6.71 14.46 -3.34
N ASN A 76 -7.12 15.21 -4.35
CA ASN A 76 -8.05 14.71 -5.38
C ASN A 76 -7.42 13.57 -6.21
N ALA A 77 -6.13 13.67 -6.53
CA ALA A 77 -5.39 12.64 -7.26
C ALA A 77 -5.29 11.34 -6.44
N ILE A 78 -5.02 11.45 -5.13
CA ILE A 78 -5.04 10.31 -4.20
C ILE A 78 -6.46 9.74 -4.11
N GLN A 79 -7.48 10.58 -3.91
CA GLN A 79 -8.89 10.17 -3.83
C GLN A 79 -9.33 9.41 -5.08
N ASN A 80 -8.97 9.91 -6.27
CA ASN A 80 -9.31 9.28 -7.54
C ASN A 80 -8.58 7.95 -7.72
N THR A 81 -7.34 7.85 -7.23
CA THR A 81 -6.51 6.64 -7.40
C THR A 81 -6.88 5.55 -6.40
N PHE A 82 -7.11 5.90 -5.13
CA PHE A 82 -7.23 4.96 -4.01
C PHE A 82 -8.55 5.04 -3.24
N GLY A 83 -9.47 5.94 -3.59
CA GLY A 83 -10.73 6.13 -2.87
C GLY A 83 -11.53 4.84 -2.68
N ARG A 84 -11.56 3.96 -3.69
CA ARG A 84 -12.19 2.64 -3.58
C ARG A 84 -11.45 1.72 -2.60
N ALA A 85 -10.12 1.65 -2.69
CA ALA A 85 -9.31 0.79 -1.83
C ALA A 85 -9.35 1.23 -0.36
N ALA A 86 -9.49 2.53 -0.11
CA ALA A 86 -9.67 3.11 1.22
C ALA A 86 -11.13 3.00 1.74
N GLY A 87 -11.95 2.09 1.19
CA GLY A 87 -13.33 1.88 1.64
C GLY A 87 -14.27 3.07 1.37
N GLY A 88 -13.94 3.94 0.43
CA GLY A 88 -14.72 5.14 0.12
C GLY A 88 -14.51 6.31 1.06
N ARG A 89 -13.57 6.23 2.03
CA ARG A 89 -13.30 7.36 2.92
C ARG A 89 -12.70 8.55 2.18
N ASN A 90 -12.94 9.73 2.72
CA ASN A 90 -12.36 10.96 2.20
C ASN A 90 -10.91 11.08 2.67
N PHE A 91 -10.00 11.34 1.73
CA PHE A 91 -8.62 11.68 2.03
C PHE A 91 -8.52 13.10 2.57
N VAL A 92 -7.74 13.29 3.62
CA VAL A 92 -7.43 14.61 4.19
C VAL A 92 -6.10 15.11 3.66
N THR A 93 -5.95 16.43 3.57
CA THR A 93 -4.71 17.05 3.08
C THR A 93 -3.59 17.03 4.13
N GLY A 94 -3.95 17.09 5.42
CA GLY A 94 -3.03 17.51 6.47
C GLY A 94 -2.77 19.02 6.46
N ASN A 95 -2.09 19.51 7.49
CA ASN A 95 -1.71 20.91 7.64
C ASN A 95 -0.36 21.15 6.96
N ILE A 96 -0.39 21.71 5.75
CA ILE A 96 0.82 21.92 4.95
C ILE A 96 1.51 23.23 5.33
N THR A 97 2.78 23.14 5.72
CA THR A 97 3.67 24.26 6.01
C THR A 97 4.83 24.25 5.02
N ILE A 98 4.95 25.31 4.23
CA ILE A 98 6.10 25.48 3.33
C ILE A 98 7.19 26.23 4.11
N VAL A 99 8.36 25.62 4.22
CA VAL A 99 9.53 26.22 4.89
C VAL A 99 10.52 26.74 3.87
N ALA A 100 11.33 27.72 4.27
CA ALA A 100 12.18 28.48 3.35
C ALA A 100 13.14 27.62 2.52
N ASP A 101 13.76 26.62 3.15
CA ASP A 101 14.76 25.74 2.52
C ASP A 101 14.93 24.42 3.30
N ASN A 102 15.86 23.56 2.84
CA ASN A 102 16.20 22.31 3.50
C ASN A 102 16.75 22.49 4.92
N THR A 103 17.45 23.60 5.19
CA THR A 103 17.99 23.90 6.53
C THR A 103 16.86 24.14 7.52
N ALA A 104 15.88 24.96 7.12
CA ALA A 104 14.67 25.20 7.91
C ALA A 104 13.86 23.90 8.10
N LEU A 105 13.79 23.05 7.08
CA LEU A 105 13.12 21.75 7.17
C LEU A 105 13.82 20.81 8.17
N CYS A 106 15.14 20.68 8.09
CA CYS A 106 15.94 19.87 9.03
C CYS A 106 15.80 20.39 10.47
N ALA A 107 15.83 21.72 10.66
CA ALA A 107 15.65 22.32 11.97
C ALA A 107 14.24 22.10 12.56
N GLN A 108 13.21 22.06 11.71
CA GLN A 108 11.86 21.68 12.15
C GLN A 108 11.77 20.21 12.53
N TYR A 109 12.41 19.33 11.76
CA TYR A 109 12.50 17.90 12.08
C TYR A 109 13.20 17.68 13.44
N ASP A 110 14.37 18.30 13.64
CA ASP A 110 15.12 18.21 14.90
C ASP A 110 14.29 18.70 16.09
N ARG A 111 13.55 19.81 15.93
CA ARG A 111 12.66 20.33 16.99
C ARG A 111 11.62 19.30 17.43
N ILE A 112 11.02 18.58 16.49
CA ILE A 112 10.02 17.55 16.78
C ILE A 112 10.68 16.36 17.50
N GLN A 113 11.82 15.90 17.00
CA GLN A 113 12.55 14.77 17.62
C GLN A 113 13.00 15.07 19.05
N ILE A 114 13.53 16.28 19.28
CA ILE A 114 13.93 16.76 20.61
C ILE A 114 12.72 16.82 21.54
N ARG A 115 11.62 17.44 21.09
CA ARG A 115 10.38 17.57 21.87
C ARG A 115 9.84 16.20 22.30
N ASN A 116 10.00 15.20 21.43
CA ASN A 116 9.50 13.86 21.65
C ASN A 116 10.50 12.96 22.41
N GLY A 117 11.66 13.48 22.82
CA GLY A 117 12.65 12.72 23.58
C GLY A 117 13.27 11.55 22.80
N VAL A 118 13.35 11.66 21.47
CA VAL A 118 13.85 10.57 20.63
C VAL A 118 15.36 10.41 20.78
N THR A 119 15.84 9.16 20.84
CA THR A 119 17.27 8.81 20.80
C THR A 119 17.74 8.72 19.36
N ASN A 120 18.83 9.42 19.04
CA ASN A 120 19.50 9.29 17.75
C ASN A 120 20.18 7.91 17.64
N ARG A 121 19.64 7.05 16.77
CA ARG A 121 20.13 5.68 16.57
C ARG A 121 21.57 5.58 16.07
N ASP A 122 22.05 6.58 15.34
CA ASP A 122 23.40 6.53 14.77
C ASP A 122 24.47 6.75 15.85
N THR A 123 24.09 7.41 16.95
CA THR A 123 25.00 7.81 18.03
C THR A 123 24.65 7.19 19.37
N GLY A 124 23.43 6.66 19.53
CA GLY A 124 22.92 6.14 20.80
C GLY A 124 22.63 7.22 21.86
N VAL A 125 22.68 8.50 21.51
CA VAL A 125 22.44 9.62 22.43
C VAL A 125 21.10 10.31 22.13
N ALA A 126 20.59 11.10 23.07
CA ALA A 126 19.39 11.93 22.84
C ALA A 126 19.57 12.78 21.57
N TRP A 127 18.51 12.90 20.76
CA TRP A 127 18.51 13.69 19.55
C TRP A 127 18.78 15.17 19.87
N VAL A 128 19.63 15.81 19.06
CA VAL A 128 19.96 17.23 19.21
C VAL A 128 19.86 17.99 17.90
N ALA A 129 19.85 19.32 17.98
CA ALA A 129 19.81 20.18 16.80
C ALA A 129 21.02 19.90 15.87
N GLY A 130 20.75 19.83 14.57
CA GLY A 130 21.72 19.51 13.52
C GLY A 130 21.88 18.02 13.23
N ASP A 131 21.27 17.13 14.02
CA ASP A 131 21.34 15.69 13.76
C ASP A 131 20.71 15.30 12.43
N LYS A 132 19.56 15.88 12.07
CA LYS A 132 18.94 15.61 10.77
C LYS A 132 19.82 16.05 9.60
N ALA A 133 20.44 17.22 9.70
CA ALA A 133 21.34 17.71 8.66
C ALA A 133 22.59 16.80 8.51
N ARG A 134 23.20 16.39 9.63
CA ARG A 134 24.32 15.43 9.62
C ARG A 134 23.91 14.08 9.03
N TRP A 135 22.72 13.59 9.35
CA TRP A 135 22.19 12.35 8.81
C TRP A 135 22.01 12.42 7.28
N ASN A 136 21.40 13.50 6.78
CA ASN A 136 21.27 13.79 5.36
C ASN A 136 22.65 13.77 4.66
N GLN A 137 23.62 14.49 5.22
CA GLN A 137 24.98 14.56 4.69
C GLN A 137 25.66 13.19 4.61
N ARG A 138 25.62 12.39 5.69
CA ARG A 138 26.24 11.05 5.73
C ARG A 138 25.68 10.11 4.67
N ARG A 139 24.37 10.21 4.40
CA ARG A 139 23.69 9.35 3.43
C ARG A 139 23.70 9.91 2.01
N GLY A 140 24.29 11.09 1.79
CA GLY A 140 24.24 11.76 0.48
C GLY A 140 22.82 12.06 0.03
N PHE A 141 21.91 12.28 0.99
CA PHE A 141 20.48 12.49 0.77
C PHE A 141 20.06 13.89 1.21
N ARG A 142 18.98 14.39 0.62
CA ARG A 142 18.33 15.64 1.01
C ARG A 142 16.86 15.37 1.34
N THR A 143 16.42 15.84 2.50
CA THR A 143 14.99 15.78 2.88
C THR A 143 14.20 16.84 2.14
N ASN A 144 13.17 16.46 1.38
CA ASN A 144 12.36 17.42 0.63
C ASN A 144 11.04 17.74 1.32
N ALA A 145 10.52 16.78 2.09
CA ALA A 145 9.36 16.96 2.93
C ALA A 145 9.40 15.94 4.09
N PHE A 146 8.52 16.11 5.07
CA PHE A 146 8.17 15.08 6.03
C PHE A 146 6.78 15.35 6.63
N ALA A 147 6.07 14.31 7.05
CA ALA A 147 4.82 14.39 7.79
C ALA A 147 4.99 14.03 9.28
N TYR A 148 4.20 14.68 10.14
CA TYR A 148 4.10 14.35 11.57
C TYR A 148 2.83 14.93 12.19
N GLU A 149 2.08 14.12 12.95
CA GLU A 149 0.84 14.55 13.64
C GLU A 149 -0.13 15.30 12.71
N GLY A 150 -0.32 14.79 11.49
CA GLY A 150 -1.20 15.42 10.48
C GLY A 150 -0.67 16.73 9.88
N ASN A 151 0.53 17.18 10.26
CA ASN A 151 1.22 18.31 9.64
C ASN A 151 2.22 17.80 8.60
N ILE A 152 2.41 18.55 7.53
CA ILE A 152 3.36 18.25 6.45
C ILE A 152 4.25 19.46 6.27
N TRP A 153 5.57 19.30 6.32
CA TRP A 153 6.52 20.36 6.04
C TRP A 153 7.21 20.10 4.71
N ILE A 154 7.28 21.12 3.86
CA ILE A 154 7.84 21.02 2.50
C ILE A 154 8.91 22.09 2.31
N ASP A 155 10.06 21.69 1.77
CA ASP A 155 11.13 22.60 1.34
C ASP A 155 10.70 23.42 0.11
N ALA A 156 10.61 24.75 0.25
CA ALA A 156 10.20 25.64 -0.84
C ALA A 156 11.14 25.63 -2.06
N THR A 157 12.39 25.23 -1.89
CA THR A 157 13.42 25.31 -2.93
C THR A 157 13.47 24.08 -3.84
N GLN A 158 12.73 23.02 -3.51
CA GLN A 158 12.67 21.81 -4.33
C GLN A 158 11.21 21.43 -4.63
N THR A 159 10.89 21.36 -5.93
CA THR A 159 9.52 21.30 -6.43
C THR A 159 9.09 19.88 -6.81
N ASP A 160 9.54 18.85 -6.09
CA ASP A 160 9.19 17.47 -6.45
C ASP A 160 7.71 17.19 -6.11
N PRO A 161 6.82 17.05 -7.11
CA PRO A 161 5.40 16.75 -6.88
C PRO A 161 5.17 15.48 -6.06
N THR A 162 6.09 14.52 -6.16
CA THR A 162 5.96 13.26 -5.43
C THR A 162 6.13 13.46 -3.94
N ALA A 163 6.88 14.46 -3.48
CA ALA A 163 7.08 14.71 -2.05
C ALA A 163 5.76 15.06 -1.35
N THR A 164 4.98 16.00 -1.88
CA THR A 164 3.68 16.36 -1.28
C THR A 164 2.71 15.18 -1.25
N VAL A 165 2.63 14.42 -2.35
CA VAL A 165 1.75 13.23 -2.43
C VAL A 165 2.23 12.15 -1.46
N HIS A 166 3.53 11.93 -1.36
CA HIS A 166 4.16 10.97 -0.43
C HIS A 166 3.80 11.31 1.01
N GLU A 167 4.04 12.55 1.45
CA GLU A 167 3.72 12.94 2.82
C GLU A 167 2.20 12.92 3.11
N MET A 168 1.37 13.30 2.14
CA MET A 168 -0.09 13.22 2.29
C MET A 168 -0.58 11.77 2.40
N LEU A 169 0.08 10.82 1.73
CA LEU A 169 -0.21 9.41 1.89
C LEU A 169 0.16 8.90 3.29
N HIS A 170 1.23 9.40 3.93
CA HIS A 170 1.53 9.09 5.33
C HIS A 170 0.43 9.60 6.27
N VAL A 171 -0.08 10.82 6.06
CA VAL A 171 -1.20 11.37 6.86
C VAL A 171 -2.48 10.52 6.75
N ASN A 172 -2.66 9.85 5.62
CA ASN A 172 -3.85 9.03 5.37
C ASN A 172 -3.60 7.53 5.49
N THR A 173 -2.43 7.07 5.93
CA THR A 173 -2.19 5.64 6.16
C THR A 173 -2.97 5.13 7.37
N ALA A 174 -3.23 3.83 7.47
CA ALA A 174 -3.76 3.23 8.69
C ALA A 174 -2.75 3.45 9.83
N SER A 175 -3.21 3.91 10.99
CA SER A 175 -2.33 4.32 12.09
C SER A 175 -1.33 3.24 12.51
N SER A 176 -1.75 1.97 12.52
CA SER A 176 -0.90 0.83 12.86
C SER A 176 -0.05 0.29 11.71
N PHE A 177 -0.09 0.88 10.51
CA PHE A 177 0.62 0.32 9.35
C PHE A 177 2.12 0.31 9.59
N LEU A 178 2.70 1.44 10.01
CA LEU A 178 4.13 1.57 10.28
C LEU A 178 4.60 0.63 11.39
N SER A 179 3.90 0.58 12.52
CA SER A 179 4.24 -0.32 13.63
C SER A 179 4.10 -1.79 13.26
N THR A 180 3.13 -2.15 12.41
CA THR A 180 2.95 -3.51 11.89
C THR A 180 4.06 -3.90 10.92
N VAL A 181 4.21 -3.18 9.81
CA VAL A 181 5.05 -3.59 8.67
C VAL A 181 6.52 -3.16 8.78
N GLY A 182 6.81 -2.18 9.62
CA GLY A 182 8.14 -1.57 9.74
C GLY A 182 8.44 -0.52 8.66
N ARG A 183 9.45 0.31 8.95
CA ARG A 183 9.75 1.53 8.17
C ARG A 183 10.04 1.27 6.70
N VAL A 184 10.86 0.26 6.37
CA VAL A 184 11.25 -0.01 4.98
C VAL A 184 10.03 -0.29 4.10
N ILE A 185 9.11 -1.13 4.57
CA ILE A 185 7.89 -1.44 3.82
C ILE A 185 6.97 -0.22 3.80
N ASN A 186 6.88 0.54 4.89
CA ASN A 186 6.14 1.80 4.95
C ASN A 186 6.59 2.79 3.86
N GLU A 187 7.86 3.22 3.89
CA GLU A 187 8.40 4.20 2.93
C GLU A 187 8.34 3.69 1.48
N GLY A 188 8.66 2.42 1.25
CA GLY A 188 8.58 1.81 -0.07
C GLY A 188 7.16 1.79 -0.63
N THR A 189 6.16 1.53 0.22
CA THR A 189 4.75 1.51 -0.17
C THR A 189 4.25 2.92 -0.46
N THR A 190 4.54 3.86 0.43
CA THR A 190 4.19 5.27 0.26
C THR A 190 4.79 5.83 -1.01
N GLN A 191 6.08 5.57 -1.29
CA GLN A 191 6.72 6.04 -2.53
C GLN A 191 6.10 5.39 -3.77
N ARG A 192 5.87 4.07 -3.75
CA ARG A 192 5.22 3.36 -4.86
C ARG A 192 3.85 3.96 -5.17
N PHE A 193 3.04 4.21 -4.15
CA PHE A 193 1.72 4.81 -4.27
C PHE A 193 1.78 6.26 -4.75
N ALA A 194 2.72 7.06 -4.25
CA ALA A 194 2.90 8.44 -4.70
C ALA A 194 3.22 8.51 -6.20
N LEU A 195 4.14 7.67 -6.68
CA LEU A 195 4.47 7.58 -8.09
C LEU A 195 3.26 7.16 -8.93
N ARG A 196 2.45 6.21 -8.45
CA ARG A 196 1.23 5.77 -9.15
C ARG A 196 0.19 6.90 -9.24
N VAL A 197 -0.02 7.65 -8.17
CA VAL A 197 -0.94 8.81 -8.15
C VAL A 197 -0.53 9.86 -9.17
N ILE A 198 0.76 10.22 -9.22
CA ILE A 198 1.28 11.21 -10.17
C ILE A 198 1.13 10.72 -11.62
N ARG A 199 1.50 9.47 -11.91
CA ARG A 199 1.35 8.87 -13.24
C ARG A 199 -0.12 8.80 -13.68
N ASN A 200 -1.02 8.35 -12.81
CA ASN A 200 -2.46 8.28 -13.09
C ASN A 200 -3.09 9.65 -13.34
N SER A 201 -2.46 10.71 -12.81
CA SER A 201 -2.88 12.08 -13.05
C SER A 201 -2.29 12.69 -14.33
N GLY A 202 -1.58 11.90 -15.15
CA GLY A 202 -1.04 12.33 -16.44
C GLY A 202 0.27 13.12 -16.34
N HIS A 203 0.98 13.04 -15.21
CA HIS A 203 2.21 13.78 -14.98
C HIS A 203 3.45 12.89 -15.00
N SER A 204 4.59 13.48 -15.37
CA SER A 204 5.89 12.83 -15.34
C SER A 204 6.37 12.65 -13.90
N VAL A 205 7.04 11.52 -13.65
CA VAL A 205 7.75 11.20 -12.40
C VAL A 205 9.26 11.13 -12.61
N ALA A 206 9.76 11.67 -13.73
CA ALA A 206 11.18 11.61 -14.08
C ALA A 206 12.04 12.18 -12.95
N GLY A 207 13.01 11.39 -12.48
CA GLY A 207 13.86 11.73 -11.34
C GLY A 207 13.37 11.15 -10.01
N SER A 208 12.10 11.30 -9.68
CA SER A 208 11.50 10.83 -8.42
C SER A 208 11.43 9.30 -8.31
N GLU A 209 11.47 8.59 -9.43
CA GLU A 209 11.60 7.13 -9.48
C GLU A 209 12.92 6.63 -8.86
N ARG A 210 13.93 7.50 -8.75
CA ARG A 210 15.24 7.18 -8.16
C ARG A 210 15.27 7.37 -6.64
N THR A 211 14.19 7.85 -6.04
CA THR A 211 14.06 7.97 -4.59
C THR A 211 13.57 6.64 -4.01
N TYR A 212 14.12 6.19 -2.88
CA TYR A 212 13.72 4.94 -2.21
C TYR A 212 13.78 3.69 -3.11
N VAL A 213 14.77 3.59 -4.00
CA VAL A 213 14.83 2.49 -4.99
C VAL A 213 14.88 1.11 -4.33
N GLN A 214 15.59 1.00 -3.20
CA GLN A 214 15.75 -0.27 -2.50
C GLN A 214 14.43 -0.67 -1.81
N GLU A 215 13.79 0.27 -1.12
CA GLU A 215 12.51 0.07 -0.44
C GLU A 215 11.39 -0.24 -1.46
N GLN A 216 11.33 0.50 -2.57
CA GLN A 216 10.42 0.19 -3.68
C GLN A 216 10.68 -1.22 -4.23
N GLY A 217 11.95 -1.63 -4.37
CA GLY A 217 12.32 -2.99 -4.80
C GLY A 217 11.78 -4.08 -3.87
N ILE A 218 11.90 -3.88 -2.55
CA ILE A 218 11.33 -4.77 -1.53
C ILE A 218 9.81 -4.85 -1.65
N VAL A 219 9.14 -3.71 -1.74
CA VAL A 219 7.67 -3.66 -1.85
C VAL A 219 7.19 -4.30 -3.14
N ASN A 220 7.90 -4.13 -4.26
CA ASN A 220 7.56 -4.79 -5.52
C ASN A 220 7.61 -6.33 -5.41
N GLN A 221 8.62 -6.86 -4.70
CA GLN A 221 8.72 -8.30 -4.46
C GLN A 221 7.64 -8.78 -3.48
N LEU A 222 7.33 -7.99 -2.46
CA LEU A 222 6.24 -8.29 -1.53
C LEU A 222 4.89 -8.32 -2.25
N VAL A 223 4.60 -7.36 -3.12
CA VAL A 223 3.39 -7.33 -3.96
C VAL A 223 3.30 -8.56 -4.86
N ALA A 224 4.42 -9.08 -5.37
CA ALA A 224 4.42 -10.32 -6.15
C ALA A 224 4.02 -11.56 -5.32
N ILE A 225 4.03 -11.47 -3.99
CA ILE A 225 3.59 -12.53 -3.07
C ILE A 225 2.13 -12.29 -2.66
N ILE A 226 1.79 -11.09 -2.18
CA ILE A 226 0.50 -10.81 -1.54
C ILE A 226 -0.54 -10.14 -2.46
N SER A 227 -0.16 -9.72 -3.67
CA SER A 227 -0.91 -8.84 -4.59
C SER A 227 -0.98 -7.36 -4.19
N GLU A 228 -1.23 -6.48 -5.16
CA GLU A 228 -1.36 -5.03 -4.94
C GLU A 228 -2.60 -4.70 -4.10
N GLY A 229 -3.72 -5.39 -4.31
CA GLY A 229 -4.97 -5.13 -3.59
C GLY A 229 -4.87 -5.39 -2.08
N VAL A 230 -4.13 -6.43 -1.68
CA VAL A 230 -3.84 -6.69 -0.27
C VAL A 230 -2.96 -5.58 0.32
N LEU A 231 -1.95 -5.12 -0.42
CA LEU A 231 -1.10 -4.01 0.03
C LEU A 231 -1.90 -2.70 0.19
N GLU A 232 -2.76 -2.36 -0.77
CA GLU A 232 -3.63 -1.17 -0.69
C GLU A 232 -4.59 -1.26 0.50
N ASN A 233 -5.27 -2.40 0.68
CA ASN A 233 -6.15 -2.60 1.82
C ASN A 233 -5.40 -2.52 3.16
N ALA A 234 -4.19 -3.09 3.22
CA ALA A 234 -3.35 -3.03 4.40
C ALA A 234 -2.90 -1.60 4.72
N TYR A 235 -2.48 -0.86 3.70
CA TYR A 235 -2.03 0.52 3.84
C TYR A 235 -3.13 1.44 4.33
N PHE A 236 -4.37 1.32 3.81
CA PHE A 236 -5.44 2.25 4.16
C PHE A 236 -6.37 1.80 5.28
N ASN A 237 -6.48 0.50 5.56
CA ASN A 237 -7.52 -0.03 6.45
C ASN A 237 -7.00 -1.05 7.47
N ASN A 238 -6.42 -2.17 7.03
CA ASN A 238 -6.09 -3.31 7.90
C ASN A 238 -4.67 -3.83 7.67
N PRO A 239 -3.66 -3.25 8.34
CA PRO A 239 -2.27 -3.65 8.20
C PRO A 239 -2.02 -5.14 8.46
N GLN A 240 -2.78 -5.77 9.36
CA GLN A 240 -2.65 -7.19 9.69
C GLN A 240 -3.00 -8.09 8.50
N ALA A 241 -3.87 -7.67 7.59
CA ALA A 241 -4.22 -8.44 6.40
C ALA A 241 -3.00 -8.75 5.50
N LEU A 242 -2.00 -7.86 5.48
CA LEU A 242 -0.74 -8.07 4.78
C LEU A 242 0.08 -9.18 5.45
N VAL A 243 0.20 -9.12 6.77
CA VAL A 243 0.94 -10.11 7.57
C VAL A 243 0.29 -11.48 7.42
N ASP A 244 -1.03 -11.57 7.64
CA ASP A 244 -1.78 -12.83 7.55
C ASP A 244 -1.68 -13.44 6.15
N THR A 245 -1.82 -12.62 5.11
CA THR A 245 -1.68 -13.10 3.72
C THR A 245 -0.26 -13.58 3.45
N TYR A 246 0.75 -12.85 3.91
CA TYR A 246 2.15 -13.25 3.75
C TYR A 246 2.46 -14.57 4.48
N GLU A 247 2.05 -14.69 5.74
CA GLU A 247 2.34 -15.86 6.57
C GLU A 247 1.53 -17.10 6.15
N SER A 248 0.32 -16.92 5.58
CA SER A 248 -0.41 -18.05 4.96
C SER A 248 0.32 -18.65 3.75
N LEU A 249 1.16 -17.86 3.07
CA LEU A 249 1.92 -18.27 1.88
C LEU A 249 3.32 -18.81 2.22
N LEU A 250 3.96 -18.23 3.24
CA LEU A 250 5.38 -18.49 3.57
C LEU A 250 5.60 -19.11 4.95
N GLY A 251 4.53 -19.37 5.69
CA GLY A 251 4.56 -19.98 7.01
C GLY A 251 4.47 -18.95 8.15
N ALA A 252 4.04 -19.43 9.32
CA ALA A 252 3.89 -18.62 10.53
C ALA A 252 5.22 -17.97 10.93
N SER A 253 5.14 -16.74 11.48
CA SER A 253 6.29 -15.93 11.90
C SER A 253 7.28 -15.53 10.79
N SER A 254 7.03 -15.91 9.52
CA SER A 254 7.91 -15.56 8.41
C SER A 254 7.98 -14.04 8.19
N PHE A 255 6.90 -13.31 8.48
CA PHE A 255 6.88 -11.86 8.33
C PHE A 255 7.74 -11.17 9.40
N ALA A 256 7.73 -11.68 10.65
CA ALA A 256 8.62 -11.18 11.70
C ALA A 256 10.10 -11.37 11.33
N VAL A 257 10.45 -12.49 10.70
CA VAL A 257 11.81 -12.75 10.17
C VAL A 257 12.15 -11.76 9.06
N LEU A 258 11.24 -11.51 8.12
CA LEU A 258 11.41 -10.50 7.07
C LEU A 258 11.67 -9.12 7.68
N LYS A 259 10.82 -8.68 8.62
CA LYS A 259 10.94 -7.38 9.29
C LYS A 259 12.28 -7.21 10.00
N ARG A 260 12.74 -8.23 10.73
CA ARG A 260 14.06 -8.22 11.38
C ARG A 260 15.20 -8.15 10.37
N THR A 261 15.05 -8.83 9.23
CA THR A 261 16.05 -8.84 8.15
C THR A 261 16.14 -7.46 7.47
N LEU A 262 15.03 -6.74 7.36
CA LEU A 262 14.95 -5.38 6.83
C LEU A 262 15.48 -4.35 7.83
N ASN A 263 16.80 -4.27 7.97
CA ASN A 263 17.49 -3.36 8.90
C ASN A 263 17.99 -2.04 8.25
N ASP A 264 17.42 -1.62 7.11
CA ASP A 264 17.82 -0.40 6.38
C ASP A 264 19.30 -0.35 5.94
N THR A 265 19.88 -1.52 5.65
CA THR A 265 21.24 -1.61 5.09
C THR A 265 21.21 -2.33 3.75
N ALA A 266 22.19 -2.06 2.88
CA ALA A 266 22.34 -2.78 1.61
C ALA A 266 22.37 -4.32 1.79
N ALA A 267 22.99 -4.80 2.87
CA ALA A 267 23.00 -6.22 3.23
C ALA A 267 21.60 -6.71 3.64
N GLY A 268 20.86 -5.93 4.44
CA GLY A 268 19.49 -6.22 4.83
C GLY A 268 18.54 -6.29 3.63
N TYR A 269 18.61 -5.32 2.71
CA TYR A 269 17.85 -5.35 1.45
C TYR A 269 18.15 -6.61 0.62
N THR A 270 19.43 -6.95 0.49
CA THR A 270 19.86 -8.16 -0.24
C THR A 270 19.35 -9.45 0.41
N ALA A 271 19.42 -9.54 1.75
CA ALA A 271 18.96 -10.70 2.49
C ALA A 271 17.43 -10.83 2.42
N ALA A 272 16.70 -9.72 2.61
CA ALA A 272 15.25 -9.68 2.47
C ALA A 272 14.79 -10.11 1.07
N GLY A 273 15.51 -9.71 0.02
CA GLY A 273 15.20 -10.16 -1.34
C GLY A 273 15.36 -11.67 -1.58
N ARG A 274 16.12 -12.38 -0.74
CA ARG A 274 16.17 -13.85 -0.77
C ARG A 274 14.97 -14.49 -0.07
N ILE A 275 14.42 -13.83 0.93
CA ILE A 275 13.20 -14.24 1.66
C ILE A 275 11.97 -13.96 0.79
N LEU A 276 11.94 -12.82 0.10
CA LEU A 276 10.86 -12.36 -0.78
C LEU A 276 10.88 -13.05 -2.16
N ARG A 277 11.02 -14.38 -2.16
CA ARG A 277 10.87 -15.18 -3.36
C ARG A 277 9.42 -15.65 -3.44
N PRO A 278 8.70 -15.40 -4.56
CA PRO A 278 7.38 -15.98 -4.76
C PRO A 278 7.42 -17.50 -4.57
N PRO A 279 6.45 -18.09 -3.86
CA PRO A 279 6.33 -19.54 -3.78
C PRO A 279 6.20 -20.15 -5.18
N SER A 280 6.85 -21.31 -5.40
CA SER A 280 6.71 -22.05 -6.66
C SER A 280 5.27 -22.51 -6.88
N ALA A 281 4.91 -22.82 -8.14
CA ALA A 281 3.62 -23.44 -8.45
C ALA A 281 3.34 -24.67 -7.57
N GLN A 282 4.34 -25.53 -7.36
CA GLN A 282 4.20 -26.73 -6.53
C GLN A 282 3.87 -26.39 -5.07
N THR A 283 4.55 -25.40 -4.48
CA THR A 283 4.23 -24.95 -3.11
C THR A 283 2.82 -24.37 -3.03
N ARG A 284 2.40 -23.57 -4.01
CA ARG A 284 1.04 -23.01 -4.07
C ARG A 284 -0.02 -24.08 -4.21
N ILE A 285 0.20 -25.06 -5.09
CA ILE A 285 -0.70 -26.22 -5.28
C ILE A 285 -0.83 -27.01 -3.97
N ALA A 286 0.28 -27.25 -3.27
CA ALA A 286 0.25 -27.94 -1.98
C ALA A 286 -0.58 -27.18 -0.95
N LEU A 287 -0.39 -25.86 -0.82
CA LEU A 287 -1.17 -25.01 0.09
C LEU A 287 -2.66 -25.03 -0.25
N ILE A 288 -3.03 -24.85 -1.52
CA ILE A 288 -4.43 -24.93 -1.96
C ILE A 288 -5.00 -26.31 -1.66
N ASN A 289 -4.22 -27.37 -1.89
CA ASN A 289 -4.67 -28.72 -1.61
C ASN A 289 -4.95 -28.96 -0.13
N THR A 290 -4.17 -28.36 0.77
CA THR A 290 -4.43 -28.39 2.21
C THR A 290 -5.70 -27.63 2.58
N LEU A 291 -5.93 -26.45 1.98
CA LEU A 291 -7.15 -25.65 2.21
C LEU A 291 -8.43 -26.32 1.71
N LEU A 292 -8.32 -27.10 0.63
CA LEU A 292 -9.43 -27.84 0.05
C LEU A 292 -9.57 -29.27 0.59
N ASP A 293 -8.74 -29.66 1.56
CA ASP A 293 -8.87 -30.94 2.24
C ASP A 293 -9.88 -30.84 3.37
N TRP A 294 -10.70 -31.86 3.55
CA TRP A 294 -11.78 -31.90 4.56
C TRP A 294 -12.86 -30.81 4.40
N TRP A 295 -13.35 -30.29 5.52
CA TRP A 295 -14.41 -29.28 5.56
C TRP A 295 -13.87 -27.94 5.10
N VAL A 296 -14.42 -27.42 4.00
CA VAL A 296 -13.98 -26.16 3.36
C VAL A 296 -14.89 -25.01 3.78
N SER A 297 -14.32 -24.01 4.46
CA SER A 297 -15.02 -22.77 4.81
C SER A 297 -14.95 -21.73 3.69
N ASP A 298 -15.79 -20.69 3.74
CA ASP A 298 -15.69 -19.58 2.79
C ASP A 298 -14.37 -18.80 2.93
N THR A 299 -13.80 -18.76 4.13
CA THR A 299 -12.47 -18.21 4.38
C THR A 299 -11.37 -19.00 3.67
N ASP A 300 -11.50 -20.32 3.58
CA ASP A 300 -10.55 -21.15 2.80
C ASP A 300 -10.67 -20.84 1.31
N ILE A 301 -11.88 -20.62 0.80
CA ILE A 301 -12.09 -20.16 -0.58
C ILE A 301 -11.44 -18.79 -0.82
N ASP A 302 -11.55 -17.86 0.13
CA ASP A 302 -10.85 -16.57 0.07
C ASP A 302 -9.33 -16.73 0.04
N HIS A 303 -8.78 -17.71 0.77
CA HIS A 303 -7.36 -18.03 0.73
C HIS A 303 -6.94 -18.62 -0.62
N VAL A 304 -7.71 -19.57 -1.16
CA VAL A 304 -7.43 -20.15 -2.49
C VAL A 304 -7.46 -19.10 -3.58
N GLU A 305 -8.46 -18.20 -3.55
CA GLU A 305 -8.55 -17.07 -4.47
C GLU A 305 -7.31 -16.17 -4.37
N ARG A 306 -6.88 -15.80 -3.16
CA ARG A 306 -5.67 -15.00 -2.94
C ARG A 306 -4.40 -15.70 -3.44
N ILE A 307 -4.23 -17.01 -3.20
CA ILE A 307 -3.09 -17.79 -3.69
C ILE A 307 -3.07 -17.82 -5.22
N TYR A 308 -4.23 -18.00 -5.86
CA TYR A 308 -4.35 -18.08 -7.31
C TYR A 308 -4.14 -16.73 -7.99
N VAL A 309 -4.77 -15.66 -7.50
CA VAL A 309 -4.67 -14.31 -8.08
C VAL A 309 -3.26 -13.73 -7.94
N SER A 310 -2.52 -14.09 -6.89
CA SER A 310 -1.13 -13.67 -6.70
C SER A 310 -0.11 -14.47 -7.53
N ALA A 311 -0.53 -15.56 -8.19
CA ALA A 311 0.37 -16.39 -8.99
C ALA A 311 0.61 -15.79 -10.39
N ASN A 312 1.80 -16.00 -10.95
CA ASN A 312 2.09 -15.59 -12.33
C ASN A 312 1.27 -16.44 -13.33
N THR A 313 1.23 -16.06 -14.60
CA THR A 313 0.42 -16.75 -15.62
C THR A 313 0.75 -18.24 -15.78
N SER A 314 2.03 -18.61 -15.72
CA SER A 314 2.46 -20.01 -15.81
C SER A 314 2.01 -20.81 -14.58
N ASP A 315 2.19 -20.24 -13.39
CA ASP A 315 1.79 -20.87 -12.13
C ASP A 315 0.26 -21.00 -12.06
N ARG A 316 -0.51 -20.01 -12.52
CA ARG A 316 -1.97 -20.08 -12.59
C ARG A 316 -2.46 -21.22 -13.47
N ALA A 317 -1.84 -21.42 -14.63
CA ALA A 317 -2.16 -22.56 -15.49
C ALA A 317 -1.90 -23.90 -14.75
N ALA A 318 -0.74 -24.03 -14.10
CA ALA A 318 -0.39 -25.23 -13.33
C ALA A 318 -1.35 -25.46 -12.15
N ILE A 319 -1.70 -24.41 -11.39
CA ILE A 319 -2.67 -24.48 -10.29
C ILE A 319 -4.03 -24.91 -10.82
N ARG A 320 -4.53 -24.28 -11.89
CA ARG A 320 -5.83 -24.62 -12.48
C ARG A 320 -5.90 -26.10 -12.86
N THR A 321 -4.92 -26.58 -13.62
CA THR A 321 -4.83 -27.99 -14.02
C THR A 321 -4.83 -28.94 -12.82
N ALA A 322 -4.12 -28.59 -11.74
CA ALA A 322 -4.04 -29.43 -10.55
C ALA A 322 -5.32 -29.41 -9.69
N ILE A 323 -6.00 -28.26 -9.59
CA ILE A 323 -7.09 -28.04 -8.62
C ILE A 323 -8.48 -28.23 -9.24
N GLU A 324 -8.65 -27.99 -10.54
CA GLU A 324 -9.95 -28.11 -11.22
C GLU A 324 -10.64 -29.48 -11.03
N PRO A 325 -9.94 -30.64 -11.08
CA PRO A 325 -10.56 -31.94 -10.79
C PRO A 325 -11.15 -32.04 -9.38
N ARG A 326 -10.55 -31.34 -8.40
CA ARG A 326 -11.00 -31.35 -6.99
C ARG A 326 -12.23 -30.49 -6.75
N LEU A 327 -12.61 -29.60 -7.66
CA LEU A 327 -13.81 -28.77 -7.46
C LEU A 327 -15.07 -29.61 -7.30
N THR A 328 -15.10 -30.81 -7.90
CA THR A 328 -16.18 -31.78 -7.77
C THR A 328 -16.31 -32.41 -6.38
N SER A 329 -15.26 -32.36 -5.55
CA SER A 329 -15.31 -32.87 -4.17
C SER A 329 -15.84 -31.85 -3.16
N LEU A 330 -16.01 -30.57 -3.55
CA LEU A 330 -16.63 -29.57 -2.69
C LEU A 330 -18.13 -29.84 -2.56
N THR A 331 -18.62 -29.92 -1.32
CA THR A 331 -20.04 -30.16 -1.01
C THR A 331 -20.90 -28.91 -1.29
N SER A 332 -20.35 -27.71 -1.10
CA SER A 332 -21.03 -26.45 -1.40
C SER A 332 -20.94 -26.10 -2.89
N LEU A 333 -22.09 -26.05 -3.56
CA LEU A 333 -22.18 -25.57 -4.94
C LEU A 333 -21.72 -24.12 -5.09
N GLY A 334 -22.01 -23.26 -4.11
CA GLY A 334 -21.62 -21.86 -4.14
C GLY A 334 -20.10 -21.68 -4.17
N GLN A 335 -19.39 -22.40 -3.30
CA GLN A 335 -17.92 -22.41 -3.24
C GLN A 335 -17.31 -22.94 -4.55
N ARG A 336 -17.90 -24.00 -5.11
CA ARG A 336 -17.50 -24.56 -6.41
C ARG A 336 -17.61 -23.52 -7.53
N PHE A 337 -18.78 -22.90 -7.69
CA PHE A 337 -18.98 -21.89 -8.73
C PHE A 337 -18.07 -20.68 -8.55
N ARG A 338 -17.83 -20.26 -7.30
CA ARG A 338 -16.90 -19.17 -7.00
C ARG A 338 -15.48 -19.50 -7.47
N LEU A 339 -14.94 -20.67 -7.13
CA LEU A 339 -13.60 -21.07 -7.60
C LEU A 339 -13.54 -21.24 -9.12
N MET A 340 -14.59 -21.79 -9.75
CA MET A 340 -14.66 -21.86 -11.22
C MET A 340 -14.61 -20.47 -11.86
N ALA A 341 -15.31 -19.48 -11.28
CA ALA A 341 -15.28 -18.11 -11.75
C ALA A 341 -13.87 -17.50 -11.59
N VAL A 342 -13.24 -17.68 -10.43
CA VAL A 342 -11.85 -17.23 -10.18
C VAL A 342 -10.90 -17.82 -11.22
N PHE A 343 -10.99 -19.13 -11.49
CA PHE A 343 -10.15 -19.79 -12.48
C PHE A 343 -10.48 -19.36 -13.92
N SER A 344 -11.71 -18.94 -14.22
CA SER A 344 -12.09 -18.55 -15.59
C SER A 344 -11.71 -17.10 -15.92
N HIS A 345 -11.67 -16.21 -14.93
CA HIS A 345 -11.46 -14.77 -15.15
C HIS A 345 -10.00 -14.32 -15.11
N HIS A 346 -9.08 -15.21 -14.71
CA HIS A 346 -7.67 -14.89 -14.45
C HIS A 346 -6.72 -15.92 -15.06
#